data_AF-A0A5C7ZPF3-F1
#
_entry.id   AF-A0A5C7ZPF3-F1
#
_cell.length_a   1.000
_cell.length_b   1.000
_cell.length_c   1.000
_cell.angle_alpha   90.00
_cell.angle_beta   90.00
_cell.angle_gamma   90.00
#
_symmetry.space_group_name_H-M   'P 1'
#
loop_
_entity.id
_entity.type
_entity.pdbx_description
1 polymer ?
#
loop_
_entity_poly.entity_id
_entity_poly.type
_entity_poly.pdbx_seq_one_letter_code
_entity_poly.pdbx_strand_id
1 'polypeptide(L)'
;LLLLDEPTNHLDLDAVLWLEQWLKSTPATLLLISHDRDFLDAVVGQIIAIDQQRLNLTSGGYSDYERAKAARLATQQAAFEAQQREIAHLTRFVERFKAKATKARQAQSRVKMLERMEIVAAAHVDSPFHFSFREPTALPDPLLVIEGASVGYGEREILAKIGMTLRPGCRIGLLGRNGAGKSTLIKLLAAAIPQQGGERKEAKALNIGYFAQHQLEQLREDESPLQHLQRLEPLTPEQELRDYLGGFDFRGDMATRAVAPFSGGEKSRLALALLIRTKPNLLLLDEPTNHLDLEMREALTFALQDFEGGMVFVSHDRHLLRTCADELLLVADGKAEPFDGVLVVFAAWLAAQRSAEKAPEPDAVAEKAERLQQRAEAKANRQALLAERRKLTREIEKLDQRLAQCQAAKAALDAQFADPEFYATVDRENSEKLHKDAANLGDEIDELELRWLELHEALDALPSPD
;
A
#
# COMPACT_ATOMS: atom_id res chain seq x y z
N LEU A 1 -12.41 -5.79 -15.80
CA LEU A 1 -11.03 -6.22 -16.11
C LEU A 1 -10.10 -5.14 -15.61
N LEU A 2 -9.22 -5.45 -14.66
CA LEU A 2 -8.21 -4.54 -14.13
C LEU A 2 -6.85 -5.00 -14.66
N LEU A 3 -6.07 -4.08 -15.24
CA LEU A 3 -4.74 -4.33 -15.75
C LEU A 3 -3.75 -3.52 -14.90
N LEU A 4 -2.81 -4.18 -14.26
CA LEU A 4 -1.80 -3.55 -13.40
C LEU A 4 -0.40 -3.97 -13.88
N ASP A 5 0.46 -2.99 -14.08
CA ASP A 5 1.85 -3.18 -14.47
C ASP A 5 2.76 -2.72 -13.33
N GLU A 6 3.43 -3.68 -12.69
CA GLU A 6 4.33 -3.50 -11.54
C GLU A 6 3.76 -2.59 -10.43
N PRO A 7 2.56 -2.85 -9.87
CA PRO A 7 1.91 -1.93 -8.94
C PRO A 7 2.57 -1.89 -7.56
N THR A 8 3.46 -2.83 -7.25
CA THR A 8 4.22 -2.86 -5.99
C THR A 8 5.45 -1.96 -6.03
N ASN A 9 5.89 -1.51 -7.21
CA ASN A 9 7.03 -0.61 -7.32
C ASN A 9 6.73 0.73 -6.63
N HIS A 10 7.71 1.24 -5.87
CA HIS A 10 7.63 2.50 -5.12
C HIS A 10 6.55 2.55 -4.02
N LEU A 11 5.90 1.42 -3.69
CA LEU A 11 4.98 1.31 -2.57
C LEU A 11 5.70 0.79 -1.34
N ASP A 12 5.45 1.41 -0.18
CA ASP A 12 5.94 0.82 1.07
C ASP A 12 5.27 -0.51 1.38
N LEU A 13 5.90 -1.27 2.26
CA LEU A 13 5.37 -2.54 2.75
C LEU A 13 3.91 -2.40 3.26
N ASP A 14 3.55 -1.25 3.84
CA ASP A 14 2.18 -0.96 4.31
C ASP A 14 1.18 -0.78 3.15
N ALA A 15 1.54 -0.03 2.11
CA ALA A 15 0.73 0.12 0.91
C ALA A 15 0.64 -1.18 0.11
N VAL A 16 1.72 -1.97 0.04
CA VAL A 16 1.70 -3.29 -0.60
C VAL A 16 0.74 -4.24 0.12
N LEU A 17 0.80 -4.30 1.45
CA LEU A 17 -0.14 -5.12 2.27
C LEU A 17 -1.60 -4.67 2.09
N TRP A 18 -1.83 -3.36 2.02
CA TRP A 18 -3.17 -2.83 1.75
C TRP A 18 -3.67 -3.22 0.36
N LEU A 19 -2.83 -3.02 -0.66
CA LEU A 19 -3.16 -3.33 -2.05
C LEU A 19 -3.48 -4.80 -2.21
N GLU A 20 -2.72 -5.68 -1.56
CA GLU A 20 -2.95 -7.12 -1.53
C GLU A 20 -4.36 -7.46 -1.02
N GLN A 21 -4.76 -6.87 0.12
CA GLN A 21 -6.10 -7.07 0.70
C GLN A 21 -7.20 -6.48 -0.20
N TRP A 22 -6.97 -5.29 -0.75
CA TRP A 22 -7.92 -4.63 -1.62
C TRP A 22 -8.18 -5.44 -2.91
N LEU A 23 -7.11 -5.93 -3.56
CA LEU A 23 -7.21 -6.76 -4.75
C LEU A 23 -7.94 -8.08 -4.48
N LYS A 24 -7.66 -8.73 -3.34
CA LYS A 24 -8.38 -9.95 -2.90
C LYS A 24 -9.88 -9.72 -2.75
N SER A 25 -10.30 -8.54 -2.31
CA SER A 25 -11.70 -8.20 -2.08
C SER A 25 -12.43 -7.66 -3.33
N THR A 26 -11.69 -7.33 -4.39
CA THR A 26 -12.25 -6.64 -5.57
C THR A 26 -12.90 -7.66 -6.51
N PRO A 27 -14.22 -7.55 -6.80
CA PRO A 27 -14.91 -8.50 -7.69
C PRO A 27 -14.64 -8.15 -9.16
N ALA A 28 -13.41 -8.38 -9.63
CA ALA A 28 -13.02 -8.14 -11.03
C ALA A 28 -11.98 -9.17 -11.50
N THR A 29 -11.96 -9.46 -12.81
CA THR A 29 -10.82 -10.16 -13.43
C THR A 29 -9.58 -9.28 -13.38
N LEU A 30 -8.51 -9.78 -12.79
CA LEU A 30 -7.22 -9.10 -12.63
C LEU A 30 -6.19 -9.69 -13.60
N LEU A 31 -5.53 -8.84 -14.37
CA LEU A 31 -4.26 -9.16 -15.02
C LEU A 31 -3.18 -8.27 -14.39
N LEU A 32 -2.18 -8.91 -13.82
CA LEU A 32 -1.16 -8.26 -13.00
C LEU A 32 0.22 -8.71 -13.49
N ILE A 33 1.11 -7.74 -13.71
CA ILE A 33 2.54 -7.94 -13.90
C ILE A 33 3.23 -7.51 -12.60
N SER A 34 4.05 -8.37 -12.02
CA SER A 34 4.82 -8.05 -10.82
C SER A 34 6.06 -8.93 -10.71
N HIS A 35 7.14 -8.40 -10.16
CA HIS A 35 8.32 -9.16 -9.73
C HIS A 35 8.31 -9.56 -8.23
N ASP A 36 7.26 -9.25 -7.47
CA ASP A 36 7.13 -9.61 -6.05
C ASP A 36 6.45 -10.98 -5.88
N ARG A 37 7.22 -11.97 -5.41
CA ARG A 37 6.78 -13.37 -5.26
C ARG A 37 5.68 -13.54 -4.22
N ASP A 38 5.87 -12.95 -3.06
CA ASP A 38 4.94 -13.06 -1.93
C ASP A 38 3.62 -12.38 -2.31
N PHE A 39 3.67 -11.27 -3.04
CA PHE A 39 2.49 -10.58 -3.55
C PHE A 39 1.75 -11.39 -4.61
N LEU A 40 2.47 -11.96 -5.59
CA LEU A 40 1.87 -12.83 -6.60
C LEU A 40 1.21 -14.05 -5.95
N ASP A 41 1.92 -14.76 -5.07
CA ASP A 41 1.40 -15.91 -4.32
C ASP A 41 0.14 -15.58 -3.52
N ALA A 42 0.08 -14.38 -2.97
CA ALA A 42 -1.07 -13.96 -2.18
C ALA A 42 -2.29 -13.59 -3.04
N VAL A 43 -2.11 -12.96 -4.20
CA VAL A 43 -3.20 -12.31 -4.95
C VAL A 43 -3.72 -13.14 -6.12
N VAL A 44 -2.85 -13.89 -6.80
CA VAL A 44 -3.20 -14.54 -8.08
C VAL A 44 -3.51 -16.04 -7.90
N GLY A 45 -4.39 -16.57 -8.75
CA GLY A 45 -4.69 -18.00 -8.80
C GLY A 45 -4.07 -18.73 -10.01
N GLN A 46 -3.45 -17.99 -10.92
CA GLN A 46 -2.79 -18.51 -12.13
C GLN A 46 -1.60 -17.62 -12.49
N ILE A 47 -0.52 -18.25 -12.94
CA ILE A 47 0.70 -17.57 -13.40
C ILE A 47 0.88 -17.82 -14.89
N ILE A 48 1.08 -16.74 -15.65
CA ILE A 48 1.49 -16.80 -17.05
C ILE A 48 2.96 -16.41 -17.10
N ALA A 49 3.83 -17.37 -17.39
CA ALA A 49 5.25 -17.10 -17.59
C ALA A 49 5.55 -16.90 -19.08
N ILE A 50 6.30 -15.86 -19.39
CA ILE A 50 6.79 -15.57 -20.74
C ILE A 50 8.22 -16.09 -20.83
N ASP A 51 8.45 -17.12 -21.64
CA ASP A 51 9.78 -17.71 -21.84
C ASP A 51 9.93 -18.18 -23.28
N GLN A 52 11.10 -17.97 -23.88
CA GLN A 52 11.41 -18.32 -25.28
C GLN A 52 10.32 -17.88 -26.27
N GLN A 53 9.80 -16.66 -26.12
CA GLN A 53 8.70 -16.11 -26.93
C GLN A 53 7.38 -16.93 -26.86
N ARG A 54 7.17 -17.69 -25.79
CA ARG A 54 5.96 -18.49 -25.54
C ARG A 54 5.34 -18.12 -24.20
N LEU A 55 4.03 -18.33 -24.08
CA LEU A 55 3.26 -18.15 -22.85
C LEU A 55 2.97 -19.52 -22.23
N ASN A 56 3.41 -19.72 -20.99
CA ASN A 56 3.19 -20.94 -20.22
C ASN A 56 2.29 -20.64 -19.04
N LEU A 57 1.05 -21.14 -19.08
CA LEU A 57 0.09 -20.99 -17.98
C LEU A 57 0.28 -22.11 -16.95
N THR A 58 0.36 -21.73 -15.67
CA THR A 58 0.36 -22.65 -14.53
C THR A 58 -0.73 -22.24 -13.55
N SER A 59 -1.49 -23.21 -13.02
CA SER A 59 -2.51 -22.95 -12.00
C SER A 59 -1.89 -22.97 -10.61
N GLY A 60 -2.34 -22.07 -9.74
CA GLY A 60 -1.74 -21.82 -8.43
C GLY A 60 -0.98 -20.49 -8.38
N GLY A 61 -0.25 -20.30 -7.27
CA GLY A 61 0.60 -19.13 -7.05
C GLY A 61 1.93 -19.21 -7.81
N TYR A 62 2.77 -18.21 -7.58
CA TYR A 62 4.15 -18.17 -8.04
C TYR A 62 5.00 -19.34 -7.49
N SER A 63 4.86 -19.71 -6.21
CA SER A 63 5.53 -20.88 -5.62
C SER A 63 5.14 -22.21 -6.29
N ASP A 64 3.90 -22.33 -6.78
CA ASP A 64 3.45 -23.50 -7.55
C ASP A 64 4.09 -23.51 -8.93
N TYR A 65 4.18 -22.35 -9.57
CA TYR A 65 4.87 -22.17 -10.83
C TYR A 65 6.35 -22.55 -10.74
N GLU A 66 7.09 -22.11 -9.72
CA GLU A 66 8.50 -22.46 -9.54
C GLU A 66 8.71 -23.97 -9.39
N ARG A 67 7.87 -24.64 -8.59
CA ARG A 67 7.91 -26.10 -8.45
C ARG A 67 7.64 -26.80 -9.77
N ALA A 68 6.63 -26.34 -10.53
CA ALA A 68 6.30 -26.91 -11.83
C ALA A 68 7.42 -26.67 -12.86
N LYS A 69 8.02 -25.47 -12.86
CA LYS A 69 9.17 -25.11 -13.69
C LYS A 69 10.37 -26.00 -13.37
N ALA A 70 10.74 -26.14 -12.10
CA ALA A 70 11.83 -26.98 -11.65
C ALA A 70 11.64 -28.46 -12.04
N ALA A 71 10.43 -29.01 -11.85
CA ALA A 71 10.12 -30.38 -12.26
C ALA A 71 10.24 -30.58 -13.78
N ARG A 72 9.77 -29.62 -14.58
CA ARG A 72 9.90 -29.63 -16.05
C ARG A 72 11.36 -29.60 -16.48
N LEU A 73 12.15 -28.71 -15.87
CA LEU A 73 13.58 -28.56 -16.16
C LEU A 73 14.36 -29.82 -15.75
N ALA A 74 14.08 -30.40 -14.59
CA ALA A 74 14.69 -31.66 -14.16
C ALA A 74 14.37 -32.81 -15.14
N THR A 75 13.13 -32.89 -15.62
CA THR A 75 12.72 -33.89 -16.63
C THR A 75 13.44 -33.67 -17.95
N GLN A 76 13.54 -32.42 -18.40
CA GLN A 76 14.26 -32.06 -19.63
C GLN A 76 15.76 -32.33 -19.52
N GLN A 77 16.38 -32.02 -18.38
CA GLN A 77 17.79 -32.29 -18.12
C GLN A 77 18.07 -33.80 -18.11
N ALA A 78 17.24 -34.59 -17.44
CA ALA A 78 17.37 -36.06 -17.44
C ALA A 78 17.22 -36.65 -18.85
N ALA A 79 16.28 -36.13 -19.65
CA ALA A 79 16.10 -36.52 -21.04
C ALA A 79 17.32 -36.14 -21.91
N PHE A 80 17.86 -34.93 -21.73
CA PHE A 80 19.07 -34.48 -22.39
C PHE A 80 20.28 -35.36 -22.05
N GLU A 81 20.53 -35.65 -20.78
CA GLU A 81 21.62 -36.52 -20.34
C GLU A 81 21.48 -37.96 -20.83
N ALA A 82 20.26 -38.50 -20.87
CA ALA A 82 19.98 -39.81 -21.45
C ALA A 82 20.31 -39.82 -22.96
N GLN A 83 19.87 -38.78 -23.68
CA GLN A 83 20.15 -38.63 -25.10
C GLN A 83 21.65 -38.45 -25.37
N GLN A 84 22.37 -37.63 -24.59
CA GLN A 84 23.82 -37.45 -24.72
C GLN A 84 24.58 -38.76 -24.49
N ARG A 85 24.15 -39.57 -23.51
CA ARG A 85 24.71 -40.92 -23.31
C ARG A 85 24.47 -41.84 -24.50
N GLU A 86 23.29 -41.79 -25.10
CA GLU A 86 22.96 -42.58 -26.28
C GLU A 86 23.75 -42.13 -27.52
N ILE A 87 23.84 -40.81 -27.75
CA ILE A 87 24.66 -40.22 -28.80
C ILE A 87 26.12 -40.64 -28.63
N ALA A 88 26.70 -40.49 -27.43
CA ALA A 88 28.07 -40.90 -27.15
C ALA A 88 28.29 -42.40 -27.39
N HIS A 89 27.32 -43.24 -27.02
CA HIS A 89 27.38 -44.69 -27.27
C HIS A 89 27.34 -45.03 -28.76
N LEU A 90 26.41 -44.43 -29.51
CA LEU A 90 26.27 -44.62 -30.95
C LEU A 90 27.52 -44.13 -31.70
N THR A 91 28.05 -42.96 -31.34
CA THR A 91 29.28 -42.38 -31.91
C THR A 91 30.48 -43.29 -31.67
N ARG A 92 30.70 -43.76 -30.43
CA ARG A 92 31.78 -44.72 -30.12
C ARG A 92 31.66 -46.02 -30.93
N PHE A 93 30.44 -46.51 -31.16
CA PHE A 93 30.22 -47.70 -31.99
C PHE A 93 30.57 -47.44 -33.46
N VAL A 94 30.14 -46.30 -34.00
CA VAL A 94 30.46 -45.89 -35.38
C VAL A 94 31.97 -45.76 -35.53
N GLU A 95 32.65 -45.02 -34.67
CA GLU A 95 34.12 -44.83 -34.70
C GLU A 95 34.88 -46.16 -34.65
N ARG A 96 34.49 -47.07 -33.77
CA ARG A 96 35.16 -48.37 -33.58
C ARG A 96 34.99 -49.33 -34.75
N PHE A 97 33.90 -49.22 -35.51
CA PHE A 97 33.53 -50.21 -36.53
C PHE A 97 33.43 -49.63 -37.95
N LYS A 98 33.69 -48.33 -38.16
CA LYS A 98 33.67 -47.65 -39.47
C LYS A 98 34.59 -48.31 -40.52
N ALA A 99 35.73 -48.85 -40.07
CA ALA A 99 36.75 -49.43 -40.95
C ALA A 99 36.65 -50.96 -41.14
N LYS A 100 35.68 -51.65 -40.52
CA LYS A 100 35.53 -53.12 -40.62
C LYS A 100 34.42 -53.51 -41.60
N ALA A 101 34.79 -54.16 -42.71
CA ALA A 101 33.86 -54.58 -43.76
C ALA A 101 32.67 -55.42 -43.25
N THR A 102 32.88 -56.28 -42.25
CA THR A 102 31.83 -57.15 -41.68
C THR A 102 30.78 -56.40 -40.86
N LYS A 103 31.06 -55.19 -40.36
CA LYS A 103 30.13 -54.39 -39.54
C LYS A 103 29.74 -53.05 -40.16
N ALA A 104 30.18 -52.78 -41.39
CA ALA A 104 29.92 -51.53 -42.11
C ALA A 104 28.41 -51.20 -42.22
N ARG A 105 27.56 -52.20 -42.53
CA ARG A 105 26.10 -52.02 -42.61
C ARG A 105 25.47 -51.61 -41.28
N GLN A 106 25.98 -52.13 -40.16
CA GLN A 106 25.50 -51.77 -38.81
C GLN A 106 25.96 -50.36 -38.41
N ALA A 107 27.21 -49.99 -38.71
CA ALA A 107 27.71 -48.65 -38.47
C ALA A 107 26.93 -47.61 -39.29
N GLN A 108 26.66 -47.87 -40.57
CA GLN A 108 25.84 -46.99 -41.43
C GLN A 108 24.41 -46.83 -40.92
N SER A 109 23.81 -47.90 -40.37
CA SER A 109 22.48 -47.81 -39.75
C SER A 109 22.46 -46.88 -38.52
N ARG A 110 23.51 -46.91 -37.69
CA ARG A 110 23.61 -46.05 -36.50
C ARG A 110 23.92 -44.60 -36.84
N VAL A 111 24.70 -44.34 -37.91
CA VAL A 111 24.87 -42.99 -38.49
C VAL A 111 23.53 -42.41 -38.91
N LYS A 112 22.71 -43.19 -39.62
CA LYS A 112 21.37 -42.75 -40.05
C LYS A 112 20.40 -42.54 -38.86
N MET A 113 20.60 -43.24 -37.74
CA MET A 113 19.85 -43.01 -36.51
C MET A 113 20.24 -41.68 -35.86
N LEU A 114 21.55 -41.38 -35.79
CA LEU A 114 22.05 -40.10 -35.30
C LEU A 114 21.53 -38.92 -36.15
N GLU A 115 21.51 -39.07 -37.48
CA GLU A 115 20.98 -38.05 -38.40
C GLU A 115 19.48 -37.78 -38.27
N ARG A 116 18.71 -38.76 -37.76
CA ARG A 116 17.25 -38.67 -37.60
C ARG A 116 16.83 -38.33 -36.17
N MET A 117 17.77 -38.29 -35.24
CA MET A 117 17.48 -38.03 -33.83
C MET A 117 17.22 -36.53 -33.65
N GLU A 118 16.03 -36.18 -33.18
CA GLU A 118 15.71 -34.81 -32.79
C GLU A 118 16.49 -34.46 -31.53
N ILE A 119 17.35 -33.44 -31.60
CA ILE A 119 18.20 -33.02 -30.49
C ILE A 119 17.31 -32.34 -29.44
N VAL A 120 17.25 -32.93 -28.24
CA VAL A 120 16.65 -32.29 -27.07
C VAL A 120 17.57 -31.14 -26.68
N ALA A 121 17.02 -29.93 -26.55
CA ALA A 121 17.79 -28.80 -26.03
C ALA A 121 18.12 -29.04 -24.55
N ALA A 122 19.34 -28.71 -24.13
CA ALA A 122 19.71 -28.74 -22.72
C ALA A 122 18.73 -27.89 -21.89
N ALA A 123 18.39 -28.36 -20.69
CA ALA A 123 17.61 -27.56 -19.77
C ALA A 123 18.54 -26.48 -19.20
N HIS A 124 18.60 -25.32 -19.85
CA HIS A 124 19.33 -24.19 -19.28
C HIS A 124 18.49 -23.58 -18.16
N VAL A 125 19.06 -23.57 -16.96
CA VAL A 125 18.63 -22.76 -15.82
C VAL A 125 19.80 -21.90 -15.37
N ASP A 126 20.53 -21.37 -16.34
CA ASP A 126 21.61 -20.45 -16.03
C ASP A 126 20.95 -19.07 -15.92
N SER A 127 20.76 -18.59 -14.69
CA SER A 127 20.56 -17.15 -14.49
C SER A 127 21.70 -16.45 -15.22
N PRO A 128 21.43 -15.47 -16.08
CA PRO A 128 22.48 -14.75 -16.79
C PRO A 128 23.40 -13.99 -15.82
N PHE A 129 22.95 -13.84 -14.56
CA PHE A 129 23.63 -13.14 -13.49
C PHE A 129 24.38 -14.11 -12.58
N HIS A 130 25.70 -13.92 -12.50
CA HIS A 130 26.54 -14.60 -11.53
C HIS A 130 27.57 -13.62 -10.99
N PHE A 131 27.36 -13.18 -9.76
CA PHE A 131 28.29 -12.30 -9.05
C PHE A 131 28.27 -12.62 -7.55
N SER A 132 29.35 -12.27 -6.88
CA SER A 132 29.48 -12.33 -5.44
C SER A 132 30.13 -11.04 -4.93
N PHE A 133 29.84 -10.69 -3.68
CA PHE A 133 30.59 -9.63 -3.02
C PHE A 133 32.01 -10.11 -2.78
N ARG A 134 32.98 -9.24 -3.07
CA ARG A 134 34.38 -9.52 -2.80
C ARG A 134 34.68 -9.31 -1.33
N GLU A 135 35.58 -10.11 -0.78
CA GLU A 135 36.09 -9.94 0.57
C GLU A 135 36.60 -8.50 0.78
N PRO A 136 36.13 -7.80 1.82
CA PRO A 136 36.59 -6.45 2.12
C PRO A 136 38.06 -6.44 2.55
N THR A 137 38.76 -5.34 2.28
CA THR A 137 40.20 -5.22 2.61
C THR A 137 40.46 -5.29 4.13
N ALA A 138 39.50 -4.87 4.96
CA ALA A 138 39.57 -4.92 6.41
C ALA A 138 38.17 -4.95 7.03
N LEU A 139 38.04 -5.61 8.18
CA LEU A 139 36.81 -5.72 8.97
C LEU A 139 37.05 -5.25 10.42
N PRO A 140 37.21 -3.94 10.66
CA PRO A 140 37.34 -3.42 12.03
C PRO A 140 36.03 -3.59 12.81
N ASP A 141 36.13 -3.94 14.09
CA ASP A 141 34.98 -3.98 15.02
C ASP A 141 35.16 -2.90 16.11
N PRO A 142 34.24 -1.93 16.25
CA PRO A 142 33.07 -1.68 15.41
C PRO A 142 33.42 -0.98 14.08
N LEU A 143 32.54 -1.11 13.07
CA LEU A 143 32.66 -0.39 11.79
C LEU A 143 32.27 1.08 11.95
N LEU A 144 31.12 1.33 12.59
CA LEU A 144 30.53 2.65 12.78
C LEU A 144 29.77 2.68 14.10
N VAL A 145 29.99 3.71 14.91
CA VAL A 145 29.24 3.96 16.14
C VAL A 145 28.54 5.31 16.03
N ILE A 146 27.25 5.33 16.32
CA ILE A 146 26.42 6.53 16.41
C ILE A 146 25.85 6.61 17.82
N GLU A 147 26.08 7.74 18.48
CA GLU A 147 25.65 8.00 19.86
C GLU A 147 24.78 9.27 19.92
N GLY A 148 23.48 9.08 20.18
CA GLY A 148 22.54 10.18 20.38
C GLY A 148 22.39 11.10 19.17
N ALA A 149 22.55 10.58 17.95
CA ALA A 149 22.53 11.41 16.76
C ALA A 149 21.15 11.91 16.39
N SER A 150 21.12 13.13 15.87
CA SER A 150 19.94 13.77 15.30
C SER A 150 20.21 14.14 13.86
N VAL A 151 19.22 13.93 12.98
CA VAL A 151 19.34 14.18 11.55
C VAL A 151 18.03 14.68 10.95
N GLY A 152 18.15 15.57 9.97
CA GLY A 152 17.02 16.25 9.37
C GLY A 152 17.42 17.11 8.18
N TYR A 153 16.48 17.93 7.71
CA TYR A 153 16.67 18.83 6.58
C TYR A 153 16.40 20.28 7.02
N GLY A 154 17.41 21.14 6.94
CA GLY A 154 17.32 22.52 7.43
C GLY A 154 17.09 22.55 8.93
N GLU A 155 15.98 23.17 9.35
CA GLU A 155 15.57 23.23 10.77
C GLU A 155 14.68 22.06 11.20
N ARG A 156 14.19 21.25 10.25
CA ARG A 156 13.30 20.13 10.55
C ARG A 156 14.10 18.89 10.90
N GLU A 157 14.13 18.54 12.18
CA GLU A 157 14.62 17.25 12.67
C GLU A 157 13.66 16.14 12.25
N ILE A 158 14.18 15.11 11.57
CA ILE A 158 13.39 13.95 11.11
C ILE A 158 13.57 12.79 12.09
N LEU A 159 14.80 12.54 12.54
CA LEU A 159 15.12 11.51 13.52
C LEU A 159 15.99 12.09 14.63
N ALA A 160 15.72 11.66 15.86
CA ALA A 160 16.34 12.15 17.07
C ALA A 160 16.85 10.99 17.94
N LYS A 161 17.93 11.25 18.70
CA LYS A 161 18.48 10.32 19.71
C LYS A 161 18.81 8.93 19.14
N ILE A 162 19.26 8.86 17.89
CA ILE A 162 19.65 7.61 17.25
C ILE A 162 20.92 7.09 17.94
N GLY A 163 20.85 5.86 18.45
CA GLY A 163 21.99 5.15 19.04
C GLY A 163 22.14 3.80 18.38
N MET A 164 23.25 3.56 17.67
CA MET A 164 23.50 2.26 17.04
C MET A 164 24.99 2.00 16.86
N THR A 165 25.37 0.73 16.93
CA THR A 165 26.73 0.25 16.68
C THR A 165 26.68 -0.78 15.56
N LEU A 166 27.27 -0.45 14.42
CA LEU A 166 27.41 -1.35 13.29
C LEU A 166 28.72 -2.12 13.41
N ARG A 167 28.62 -3.44 13.30
CA ARG A 167 29.73 -4.38 13.42
C ARG A 167 29.86 -5.18 12.13
N PRO A 168 31.03 -5.77 11.84
CA PRO A 168 31.14 -6.76 10.78
C PRO A 168 30.09 -7.86 10.95
N GLY A 169 29.47 -8.28 9.84
CA GLY A 169 28.42 -9.30 9.82
C GLY A 169 27.04 -8.87 10.33
N CYS A 170 26.84 -7.62 10.80
CA CYS A 170 25.49 -7.20 11.21
C CYS A 170 24.55 -7.14 9.99
N ARG A 171 23.32 -7.62 10.12
CA ARG A 171 22.34 -7.65 9.01
C ARG A 171 21.03 -7.02 9.43
N ILE A 172 20.89 -5.73 9.15
CA ILE A 172 19.80 -4.91 9.69
C ILE A 172 18.83 -4.52 8.57
N GLY A 173 17.58 -4.98 8.68
CA GLY A 173 16.47 -4.55 7.83
C GLY A 173 15.71 -3.38 8.46
N LEU A 174 15.54 -2.28 7.73
CA LEU A 174 14.79 -1.11 8.20
C LEU A 174 13.31 -1.21 7.80
N LEU A 175 12.43 -1.14 8.80
CA LEU A 175 10.99 -1.12 8.66
C LEU A 175 10.42 0.27 8.97
N GLY A 176 9.25 0.57 8.43
CA GLY A 176 8.54 1.82 8.67
C GLY A 176 7.75 2.30 7.47
N ARG A 177 6.85 3.26 7.67
CA ARG A 177 6.03 3.85 6.61
C ARG A 177 6.86 4.72 5.65
N ASN A 178 6.30 5.01 4.49
CA ASN A 178 6.84 6.03 3.59
C ASN A 178 6.88 7.38 4.29
N GLY A 179 8.01 8.07 4.18
CA GLY A 179 8.25 9.33 4.88
C GLY A 179 8.63 9.21 6.36
N ALA A 180 8.71 8.00 6.94
CA ALA A 180 9.08 7.84 8.35
C ALA A 180 10.55 8.18 8.67
N GLY A 181 11.40 8.34 7.64
CA GLY A 181 12.81 8.70 7.78
C GLY A 181 13.82 7.59 7.48
N LYS A 182 13.39 6.44 6.93
CA LYS A 182 14.28 5.31 6.57
C LYS A 182 15.47 5.73 5.69
N SER A 183 15.20 6.38 4.56
CA SER A 183 16.24 6.91 3.67
C SER A 183 17.08 8.01 4.35
N THR A 184 16.50 8.77 5.28
CA THR A 184 17.25 9.77 6.07
C THR A 184 18.24 9.09 7.03
N LEU A 185 17.85 7.99 7.67
CA LEU A 185 18.74 7.17 8.50
C LEU A 185 19.88 6.59 7.65
N ILE A 186 19.58 6.02 6.48
CA ILE A 186 20.63 5.52 5.57
C ILE A 186 21.59 6.64 5.15
N LYS A 187 21.07 7.83 4.80
CA LYS A 187 21.89 8.99 4.44
C LYS A 187 22.78 9.47 5.58
N LEU A 188 22.31 9.39 6.84
CA LEU A 188 23.13 9.65 8.02
C LEU A 188 24.29 8.65 8.13
N LEU A 189 24.00 7.35 7.97
CA LEU A 189 25.02 6.29 8.04
C LEU A 189 26.08 6.46 6.94
N ALA A 190 25.63 6.80 5.73
CA ALA A 190 26.46 7.04 4.55
C ALA A 190 27.24 8.37 4.60
N ALA A 191 27.05 9.20 5.63
CA ALA A 191 27.57 10.57 5.72
C ALA A 191 27.17 11.45 4.51
N ALA A 192 26.02 11.17 3.88
CA ALA A 192 25.51 11.91 2.73
C ALA A 192 24.78 13.20 3.11
N ILE A 193 24.35 13.33 4.38
CA ILE A 193 23.75 14.53 4.95
C ILE A 193 24.42 14.89 6.28
N PRO A 194 24.53 16.17 6.63
CA PRO A 194 25.15 16.59 7.87
C PRO A 194 24.30 16.15 9.07
N GLN A 195 24.99 15.70 10.12
CA GLN A 195 24.39 15.43 11.41
C GLN A 195 24.08 16.75 12.13
N GLN A 196 22.92 16.83 12.80
CA GLN A 196 22.47 18.01 13.55
C GLN A 196 22.83 17.95 15.05
N GLY A 197 23.08 16.76 15.60
CA GLY A 197 23.46 16.56 17.00
C GLY A 197 23.99 15.14 17.25
N GLY A 198 24.58 14.88 18.43
CA GLY A 198 25.19 13.59 18.82
C GLY A 198 26.63 13.41 18.36
N GLU A 199 27.13 12.16 18.38
CA GLU A 199 28.49 11.80 17.95
C GLU A 199 28.49 10.63 16.96
N ARG A 200 29.39 10.68 15.97
CA ARG A 200 29.59 9.62 14.97
C ARG A 200 31.08 9.25 14.93
N LYS A 201 31.40 8.00 15.27
CA LYS A 201 32.78 7.46 15.32
C LYS A 201 32.94 6.41 14.23
N GLU A 202 33.84 6.66 13.28
CA GLU A 202 34.17 5.74 12.18
C GLU A 202 35.45 4.97 12.47
N ALA A 203 35.49 3.71 12.04
CA ALA A 203 36.75 2.99 11.97
C ALA A 203 37.67 3.55 10.86
N LYS A 204 38.99 3.54 11.09
CA LYS A 204 39.99 4.03 10.12
C LYS A 204 39.93 3.34 8.75
N ALA A 205 39.47 2.10 8.71
CA ALA A 205 39.35 1.30 7.49
C ALA A 205 37.89 1.13 7.05
N LEU A 206 36.97 2.02 7.47
CA LEU A 206 35.58 2.00 7.03
C LEU A 206 35.49 2.31 5.53
N ASN A 207 34.81 1.43 4.79
CA ASN A 207 34.53 1.57 3.38
C ASN A 207 33.03 1.32 3.13
N ILE A 208 32.29 2.41 2.96
CA ILE A 208 30.84 2.37 2.83
C ILE A 208 30.46 2.19 1.37
N GLY A 209 29.74 1.11 1.07
CA GLY A 209 29.02 0.92 -0.17
C GLY A 209 27.58 1.38 0.00
N TYR A 210 27.26 2.58 -0.45
CA TYR A 210 25.89 3.09 -0.46
C TYR A 210 25.23 2.78 -1.80
N PHE A 211 24.01 2.24 -1.83
CA PHE A 211 23.18 2.06 -3.02
C PHE A 211 21.85 2.77 -2.79
N ALA A 212 21.49 3.70 -3.66
CA ALA A 212 20.20 4.37 -3.61
C ALA A 212 19.74 4.77 -5.01
N GLN A 213 18.44 5.06 -5.17
CA GLN A 213 17.85 5.42 -6.46
C GLN A 213 18.54 6.61 -7.15
N HIS A 214 19.00 7.61 -6.38
CA HIS A 214 19.71 8.78 -6.92
C HIS A 214 21.12 8.44 -7.45
N GLN A 215 21.67 7.27 -7.13
CA GLN A 215 22.99 6.86 -7.59
C GLN A 215 23.00 6.50 -9.09
N LEU A 216 21.84 6.20 -9.66
CA LEU A 216 21.66 6.08 -11.11
C LEU A 216 22.01 7.38 -11.82
N GLU A 217 21.79 8.53 -11.19
CA GLU A 217 22.12 9.86 -11.73
C GLU A 217 23.63 10.13 -11.72
N GLN A 218 24.41 9.38 -10.93
CA GLN A 218 25.87 9.48 -10.92
C GLN A 218 26.51 8.74 -12.10
N LEU A 219 25.76 7.89 -12.80
CA LEU A 219 26.23 7.24 -14.01
C LEU A 219 26.37 8.28 -15.13
N ARG A 220 27.59 8.40 -15.64
CA ARG A 220 27.89 9.16 -16.85
C ARG A 220 27.27 8.49 -18.05
N GLU A 221 26.26 9.15 -18.61
CA GLU A 221 25.43 8.63 -19.69
C GLU A 221 26.20 8.50 -21.01
N ASP A 222 27.23 9.33 -21.21
CA ASP A 222 28.11 9.34 -22.37
C ASP A 222 29.12 8.20 -22.40
N GLU A 223 29.28 7.49 -21.28
CA GLU A 223 30.28 6.44 -21.12
C GLU A 223 29.67 5.04 -21.11
N SER A 224 30.47 4.05 -21.47
CA SER A 224 30.09 2.63 -21.45
C SER A 224 30.35 1.97 -20.10
N PRO A 225 29.69 0.84 -19.78
CA PRO A 225 29.98 0.05 -18.58
C PRO A 225 31.47 -0.23 -18.38
N LEU A 226 32.18 -0.54 -19.46
CA LEU A 226 33.62 -0.79 -19.44
C LEU A 226 34.43 0.46 -19.08
N GLN A 227 34.07 1.62 -19.64
CA GLN A 227 34.74 2.89 -19.33
C GLN A 227 34.55 3.31 -17.87
N HIS A 228 33.37 3.04 -17.30
CA HIS A 228 33.12 3.25 -15.86
C HIS A 228 34.08 2.44 -14.99
N LEU A 229 34.26 1.16 -15.29
CA LEU A 229 35.20 0.30 -14.58
C LEU A 229 36.66 0.65 -14.83
N GLN A 230 37.03 1.02 -16.05
CA GLN A 230 38.38 1.47 -16.38
C GLN A 230 38.76 2.73 -15.61
N ARG A 231 37.80 3.63 -15.33
CA ARG A 231 38.05 4.78 -14.45
C ARG A 231 38.25 4.36 -13.01
N LEU A 232 37.44 3.41 -12.53
CA LEU A 232 37.53 2.92 -11.16
C LEU A 232 38.85 2.17 -10.91
N GLU A 233 39.30 1.39 -11.89
CA GLU A 233 40.54 0.61 -11.84
C GLU A 233 41.36 0.73 -13.15
N PRO A 234 42.10 1.83 -13.35
CA PRO A 234 42.85 2.08 -14.58
C PRO A 234 43.98 1.09 -14.88
N LEU A 235 44.42 0.36 -13.84
CA LEU A 235 45.52 -0.60 -13.93
C LEU A 235 45.05 -2.03 -14.24
N THR A 236 43.75 -2.29 -14.14
CA THR A 236 43.19 -3.63 -14.36
C THR A 236 43.08 -3.91 -15.86
N PRO A 237 43.50 -5.09 -16.35
CA PRO A 237 43.38 -5.45 -17.76
C PRO A 237 41.93 -5.39 -18.24
N GLU A 238 41.72 -4.84 -19.44
CA GLU A 238 40.38 -4.67 -20.02
C GLU A 238 39.59 -5.98 -20.10
N GLN A 239 40.25 -7.10 -20.43
CA GLN A 239 39.59 -8.41 -20.50
C GLN A 239 39.02 -8.83 -19.14
N GLU A 240 39.72 -8.58 -18.04
CA GLU A 240 39.21 -8.90 -16.69
C GLU A 240 37.98 -8.06 -16.35
N LEU A 241 37.97 -6.79 -16.77
CA LEU A 241 36.81 -5.91 -16.59
C LEU A 241 35.61 -6.37 -17.42
N ARG A 242 35.85 -6.85 -18.65
CA ARG A 242 34.80 -7.44 -19.51
C ARG A 242 34.26 -8.74 -18.93
N ASP A 243 35.13 -9.61 -18.41
CA ASP A 243 34.73 -10.87 -17.79
C ASP A 243 33.85 -10.61 -16.55
N TYR A 244 34.23 -9.60 -15.73
CA TYR A 244 33.43 -9.15 -14.59
C TYR A 244 32.07 -8.60 -15.02
N LEU A 245 32.03 -7.72 -16.02
CA LEU A 245 30.79 -7.17 -16.58
C LEU A 245 29.89 -8.27 -17.17
N GLY A 246 30.46 -9.34 -17.70
CA GLY A 246 29.74 -10.49 -18.21
C GLY A 246 28.92 -11.23 -17.15
N GLY A 247 29.35 -11.19 -15.88
CA GLY A 247 28.60 -11.71 -14.72
C GLY A 247 27.37 -10.88 -14.34
N PHE A 248 27.29 -9.64 -14.83
CA PHE A 248 26.12 -8.76 -14.76
C PHE A 248 25.41 -8.66 -16.13
N ASP A 249 25.64 -9.63 -17.01
CA ASP A 249 25.05 -9.69 -18.36
C ASP A 249 25.32 -8.46 -19.24
N PHE A 250 26.45 -7.76 -19.04
CA PHE A 250 26.96 -6.78 -19.99
C PHE A 250 27.96 -7.46 -20.93
N ARG A 251 27.43 -8.11 -21.98
CA ARG A 251 28.22 -8.90 -22.95
C ARG A 251 28.29 -8.23 -24.32
N GLY A 252 29.38 -8.47 -25.05
CA GLY A 252 29.58 -7.94 -26.41
C GLY A 252 29.47 -6.41 -26.46
N ASP A 253 28.66 -5.89 -27.39
CA ASP A 253 28.48 -4.45 -27.61
C ASP A 253 27.83 -3.73 -26.41
N MET A 254 27.10 -4.45 -25.56
CA MET A 254 26.52 -3.87 -24.35
C MET A 254 27.57 -3.33 -23.38
N ALA A 255 28.75 -3.97 -23.31
CA ALA A 255 29.83 -3.54 -22.43
C ALA A 255 30.53 -2.26 -22.91
N THR A 256 30.45 -1.98 -24.22
CA THR A 256 31.22 -0.91 -24.88
C THR A 256 30.36 0.24 -25.39
N ARG A 257 29.05 0.07 -25.51
CA ARG A 257 28.12 1.16 -25.86
C ARG A 257 27.84 2.09 -24.69
N ALA A 258 27.52 3.34 -24.97
CA ALA A 258 27.17 4.35 -23.96
C ALA A 258 25.93 3.94 -23.13
N VAL A 259 25.86 4.41 -21.88
CA VAL A 259 24.81 4.08 -20.90
C VAL A 259 23.54 4.92 -21.10
N ALA A 260 23.59 6.05 -21.82
CA ALA A 260 22.43 6.91 -22.10
C ALA A 260 21.15 6.15 -22.52
N PRO A 261 21.18 5.22 -23.50
CA PRO A 261 19.99 4.47 -23.92
C PRO A 261 19.58 3.33 -22.98
N PHE A 262 20.28 3.09 -21.87
CA PHE A 262 19.97 1.98 -20.97
C PHE A 262 18.66 2.23 -20.25
N SER A 263 17.89 1.15 -20.05
CA SER A 263 16.73 1.13 -19.17
C SER A 263 17.13 1.36 -17.71
N GLY A 264 16.16 1.69 -16.86
CA GLY A 264 16.40 1.86 -15.42
C GLY A 264 16.98 0.59 -14.76
N GLY A 265 16.56 -0.60 -15.20
CA GLY A 265 17.09 -1.87 -14.71
C GLY A 265 18.55 -2.11 -15.12
N GLU A 266 18.88 -1.83 -16.38
CA GLU A 266 20.27 -1.90 -16.86
C GLU A 266 21.17 -0.89 -16.13
N LYS A 267 20.70 0.34 -15.90
CA LYS A 267 21.43 1.34 -15.11
C LYS A 267 21.62 0.88 -13.65
N SER A 268 20.58 0.31 -13.03
CA SER A 268 20.64 -0.22 -11.66
C SER A 268 21.63 -1.36 -11.52
N ARG A 269 21.62 -2.28 -12.49
CA ARG A 269 22.56 -3.39 -12.58
C ARG A 269 24.01 -2.91 -12.72
N LEU A 270 24.24 -1.89 -13.54
CA LEU A 270 25.57 -1.28 -13.68
C LEU A 270 26.01 -0.60 -12.38
N ALA A 271 25.15 0.21 -11.75
CA ALA A 271 25.46 0.87 -10.49
C ALA A 271 25.83 -0.14 -9.39
N LEU A 272 25.09 -1.25 -9.31
CA LEU A 272 25.40 -2.35 -8.40
C LEU A 272 26.73 -3.02 -8.74
N ALA A 273 27.03 -3.26 -10.02
CA ALA A 273 28.31 -3.82 -10.45
C ALA A 273 29.49 -2.91 -10.07
N LEU A 274 29.33 -1.60 -10.18
CA LEU A 274 30.36 -0.63 -9.75
C LEU A 274 30.52 -0.64 -8.23
N LEU A 275 29.42 -0.69 -7.48
CA LEU A 275 29.41 -0.73 -6.02
C LEU A 275 30.11 -1.98 -5.47
N ILE A 276 29.79 -3.14 -6.01
CA ILE A 276 30.42 -4.41 -5.58
C ILE A 276 31.93 -4.39 -5.83
N ARG A 277 32.37 -3.70 -6.89
CA ARG A 277 33.80 -3.58 -7.22
C ARG A 277 34.58 -2.76 -6.19
N THR A 278 33.95 -1.84 -5.45
CA THR A 278 34.65 -1.01 -4.45
C THR A 278 35.03 -1.77 -3.17
N LYS A 279 34.66 -3.06 -3.03
CA LYS A 279 34.94 -3.90 -1.86
C LYS A 279 34.50 -3.26 -0.52
N PRO A 280 33.23 -2.85 -0.39
CA PRO A 280 32.75 -2.21 0.84
C PRO A 280 32.75 -3.19 2.01
N ASN A 281 33.02 -2.70 3.22
CA ASN A 281 32.82 -3.46 4.47
C ASN A 281 31.55 -3.08 5.23
N LEU A 282 30.90 -1.98 4.82
CA LEU A 282 29.56 -1.61 5.25
C LEU A 282 28.69 -1.36 4.02
N LEU A 283 27.64 -2.15 3.80
CA LEU A 283 26.65 -1.94 2.75
C LEU A 283 25.43 -1.20 3.29
N LEU A 284 25.01 -0.16 2.58
CA LEU A 284 23.83 0.63 2.88
C LEU A 284 22.93 0.63 1.64
N LEU A 285 21.81 -0.09 1.68
CA LEU A 285 20.99 -0.31 0.48
C LEU A 285 19.59 0.29 0.69
N ASP A 286 19.23 1.30 -0.09
CA ASP A 286 17.90 1.93 -0.06
C ASP A 286 17.08 1.45 -1.25
N GLU A 287 16.20 0.47 -1.01
CA GLU A 287 15.36 -0.21 -2.01
C GLU A 287 16.16 -0.81 -3.19
N PRO A 288 17.10 -1.74 -2.93
CA PRO A 288 18.02 -2.23 -3.96
C PRO A 288 17.35 -3.10 -5.03
N THR A 289 16.16 -3.62 -4.77
CA THR A 289 15.41 -4.49 -5.69
C THR A 289 14.50 -3.72 -6.65
N ASN A 290 14.36 -2.40 -6.47
CA ASN A 290 13.59 -1.57 -7.39
C ASN A 290 14.21 -1.61 -8.79
N HIS A 291 13.35 -1.77 -9.80
CA HIS A 291 13.74 -1.85 -11.21
C HIS A 291 14.63 -3.06 -11.59
N LEU A 292 14.89 -3.99 -10.68
CA LEU A 292 15.55 -5.26 -10.99
C LEU A 292 14.52 -6.31 -11.39
N ASP A 293 14.83 -7.07 -12.44
CA ASP A 293 14.07 -8.26 -12.80
C ASP A 293 14.21 -9.36 -11.75
N LEU A 294 13.39 -10.40 -11.89
CA LEU A 294 13.30 -11.48 -10.92
C LEU A 294 14.61 -12.28 -10.76
N GLU A 295 15.34 -12.51 -11.86
CA GLU A 295 16.57 -13.30 -11.87
C GLU A 295 17.73 -12.52 -11.22
N MET A 296 17.78 -11.20 -11.45
CA MET A 296 18.75 -10.32 -10.84
C MET A 296 18.47 -10.11 -9.34
N ARG A 297 17.19 -10.07 -8.92
CA ARG A 297 16.82 -10.05 -7.50
C ARG A 297 17.27 -11.33 -6.78
N GLU A 298 17.15 -12.50 -7.40
CA GLU A 298 17.69 -13.75 -6.84
C GLU A 298 19.21 -13.68 -6.69
N ALA A 299 19.91 -13.32 -7.77
CA ALA A 299 21.36 -13.22 -7.75
C ALA A 299 21.86 -12.24 -6.68
N LEU A 300 21.18 -11.10 -6.52
CA LEU A 300 21.46 -10.15 -5.45
C LEU A 300 21.19 -10.73 -4.06
N THR A 301 20.07 -11.43 -3.87
CA THR A 301 19.73 -12.07 -2.59
C THR A 301 20.81 -13.07 -2.19
N PHE A 302 21.23 -13.95 -3.09
CA PHE A 302 22.32 -14.90 -2.84
C PHE A 302 23.65 -14.19 -2.56
N ALA A 303 24.00 -13.17 -3.34
CA ALA A 303 25.24 -12.43 -3.11
C ALA A 303 25.23 -11.74 -1.73
N LEU A 304 24.11 -11.15 -1.31
CA LEU A 304 23.98 -10.53 0.00
C LEU A 304 24.06 -11.54 1.15
N GLN A 305 23.55 -12.77 0.95
CA GLN A 305 23.68 -13.83 1.96
C GLN A 305 25.14 -14.21 2.24
N ASP A 306 26.01 -14.15 1.24
CA ASP A 306 27.43 -14.48 1.38
C ASP A 306 28.30 -13.27 1.78
N PHE A 307 27.69 -12.08 1.95
CA PHE A 307 28.44 -10.89 2.33
C PHE A 307 28.88 -10.93 3.81
N GLU A 308 30.19 -10.78 4.03
CA GLU A 308 30.82 -10.82 5.35
C GLU A 308 30.85 -9.47 6.10
N GLY A 309 30.67 -8.36 5.37
CA GLY A 309 30.61 -7.03 5.98
C GLY A 309 29.32 -6.78 6.76
N GLY A 310 29.21 -5.59 7.36
CA GLY A 310 27.93 -5.16 7.93
C GLY A 310 26.99 -4.67 6.82
N MET A 311 25.69 -4.91 6.94
CA MET A 311 24.69 -4.37 6.02
C MET A 311 23.51 -3.74 6.76
N VAL A 312 23.04 -2.62 6.24
CA VAL A 312 21.78 -1.98 6.61
C VAL A 312 21.00 -1.75 5.33
N PHE A 313 19.78 -2.26 5.25
CA PHE A 313 19.00 -2.14 4.03
C PHE A 313 17.53 -1.85 4.28
N VAL A 314 16.92 -1.12 3.35
CA VAL A 314 15.48 -0.89 3.26
C VAL A 314 15.00 -1.68 2.05
N SER A 315 13.96 -2.48 2.22
CA SER A 315 13.31 -3.14 1.11
C SER A 315 11.82 -3.30 1.36
N HIS A 316 11.05 -3.22 0.30
CA HIS A 316 9.65 -3.66 0.28
C HIS A 316 9.51 -5.15 -0.07
N ASP A 317 10.59 -5.79 -0.51
CA ASP A 317 10.64 -7.22 -0.80
C ASP A 317 10.71 -8.02 0.52
N ARG A 318 9.61 -8.71 0.83
CA ARG A 318 9.46 -9.54 2.03
C ARG A 318 10.41 -10.73 2.01
N HIS A 319 10.69 -11.29 0.84
CA HIS A 319 11.59 -12.42 0.69
C HIS A 319 13.03 -12.01 1.01
N LEU A 320 13.47 -10.87 0.48
CA LEU A 320 14.80 -10.31 0.79
C LEU A 320 14.95 -10.04 2.30
N LEU A 321 13.97 -9.38 2.91
CA LEU A 321 14.01 -9.09 4.36
C LEU A 321 14.09 -10.37 5.20
N ARG A 322 13.30 -11.41 4.89
CA ARG A 322 13.32 -12.68 5.63
C ARG A 322 14.63 -13.45 5.48
N THR A 323 15.27 -13.30 4.34
CA THR A 323 16.41 -14.14 3.93
C THR A 323 17.75 -13.50 4.29
N CYS A 324 17.81 -12.16 4.30
CA CYS A 324 19.03 -11.40 4.50
C CYS A 324 19.08 -10.62 5.81
N ALA A 325 17.96 -10.31 6.49
CA ALA A 325 18.01 -9.57 7.77
C ALA A 325 18.01 -10.53 8.96
N ASP A 326 18.94 -10.32 9.88
CA ASP A 326 18.97 -10.98 11.19
C ASP A 326 18.25 -10.12 12.25
N GLU A 327 18.33 -8.80 12.10
CA GLU A 327 17.73 -7.81 12.98
C GLU A 327 16.82 -6.87 12.19
N LEU A 328 15.71 -6.45 12.79
CA LEU A 328 14.78 -5.48 12.22
C LEU A 328 14.78 -4.22 13.08
N LEU A 329 14.89 -3.05 12.46
CA LEU A 329 14.74 -1.76 13.13
C LEU A 329 13.46 -1.08 12.62
N LEU A 330 12.58 -0.68 13.53
CA LEU A 330 11.42 0.13 13.22
C LEU A 330 11.78 1.60 13.27
N VAL A 331 11.63 2.28 12.12
CA VAL A 331 11.74 3.72 12.00
C VAL A 331 10.33 4.32 12.03
N ALA A 332 9.98 4.93 13.15
CA ALA A 332 8.69 5.57 13.39
C ALA A 332 8.84 6.66 14.46
N ASP A 333 7.94 7.65 14.45
CA ASP A 333 7.83 8.68 15.51
C ASP A 333 9.14 9.40 15.84
N GLY A 334 9.97 9.62 14.83
CA GLY A 334 11.26 10.31 14.96
C GLY A 334 12.36 9.48 15.60
N LYS A 335 12.20 8.16 15.72
CA LYS A 335 13.18 7.24 16.32
C LYS A 335 13.46 6.05 15.42
N ALA A 336 14.55 5.34 15.72
CA ALA A 336 14.88 4.04 15.18
C ALA A 336 15.13 3.07 16.33
N GLU A 337 14.22 2.13 16.56
CA GLU A 337 14.26 1.18 17.69
C GLU A 337 14.20 -0.28 17.20
N PRO A 338 14.83 -1.24 17.90
CA PRO A 338 14.71 -2.66 17.60
C PRO A 338 13.27 -3.14 17.53
N PHE A 339 12.98 -4.00 16.55
CA PHE A 339 11.69 -4.63 16.36
C PHE A 339 11.80 -6.13 16.59
N ASP A 340 11.35 -6.57 17.78
CA ASP A 340 11.45 -7.98 18.22
C ASP A 340 10.45 -8.93 17.53
N GLY A 341 9.73 -8.47 16.51
CA GLY A 341 8.69 -9.23 15.82
C GLY A 341 9.12 -9.75 14.44
N VAL A 342 8.44 -10.79 13.96
CA VAL A 342 8.51 -11.19 12.54
C VAL A 342 7.71 -10.21 11.65
N LEU A 343 7.94 -10.22 10.34
CA LEU A 343 7.22 -9.35 9.38
C LEU A 343 5.68 -9.44 9.48
N VAL A 344 5.14 -10.58 9.93
CA VAL A 344 3.70 -10.75 10.17
C VAL A 344 3.21 -9.87 11.33
N VAL A 345 4.00 -9.75 12.40
CA VAL A 345 3.71 -8.88 13.54
C VAL A 345 3.76 -7.42 13.12
N PHE A 346 4.70 -7.06 12.24
CA PHE A 346 4.79 -5.70 11.68
C PHE A 346 3.53 -5.33 10.87
N ALA A 347 3.04 -6.26 10.03
CA ALA A 347 1.79 -6.05 9.29
C ALA A 347 0.58 -5.81 10.23
N ALA A 348 0.49 -6.57 11.33
CA ALA A 348 -0.55 -6.40 12.33
C ALA A 348 -0.42 -5.07 13.08
N TRP A 349 0.81 -4.67 13.42
CA TRP A 349 1.11 -3.38 14.05
C TRP A 349 0.69 -2.21 13.18
N LEU A 350 0.99 -2.24 11.87
CA LEU A 350 0.54 -1.23 10.90
C LEU A 350 -0.99 -1.14 10.81
N ALA A 351 -1.68 -2.28 10.78
CA ALA A 351 -3.14 -2.32 10.75
C ALA A 351 -3.78 -1.73 12.01
N ALA A 352 -3.18 -1.99 13.19
CA ALA A 352 -3.59 -1.39 14.45
C ALA A 352 -3.37 0.13 14.45
N GLN A 353 -2.23 0.59 13.94
CA GLN A 353 -1.92 2.02 13.84
C GLN A 353 -2.89 2.76 12.91
N ARG A 354 -3.24 2.19 11.76
CA ARG A 354 -4.29 2.73 10.86
C ARG A 354 -5.67 2.78 11.52
N SER A 355 -5.98 1.80 12.36
CA SER A 355 -7.25 1.79 13.10
C SER A 355 -7.27 2.87 14.17
N ALA A 356 -6.13 3.16 14.80
CA ALA A 356 -5.95 4.26 15.73
C ALA A 356 -5.98 5.63 15.03
N GLU A 357 -5.37 5.79 13.86
CA GLU A 357 -5.42 7.04 13.06
C GLU A 357 -6.81 7.30 12.47
N LYS A 358 -7.58 6.25 12.15
CA LYS A 358 -8.98 6.35 11.72
C LYS A 358 -9.96 6.44 12.89
N ALA A 359 -9.51 6.23 14.13
CA ALA A 359 -10.35 6.49 15.29
C ALA A 359 -10.56 8.01 15.34
N PRO A 360 -11.80 8.49 15.30
CA PRO A 360 -12.05 9.93 15.37
C PRO A 360 -11.44 10.47 16.65
N GLU A 361 -10.67 11.56 16.55
CA GLU A 361 -10.13 12.26 17.71
C GLU A 361 -11.25 12.50 18.74
N PRO A 362 -10.98 12.35 20.05
CA PRO A 362 -12.02 12.50 21.07
C PRO A 362 -12.73 13.86 20.99
N ASP A 363 -12.06 14.92 20.53
CA ASP A 363 -12.66 16.23 20.28
C ASP A 363 -13.64 16.23 19.09
N ALA A 364 -13.38 15.49 18.02
CA ALA A 364 -14.30 15.39 16.89
C ALA A 364 -15.55 14.55 17.22
N VAL A 365 -15.42 13.57 18.12
CA VAL A 365 -16.57 12.81 18.65
C VAL A 365 -17.38 13.68 19.61
N ALA A 366 -16.72 14.46 20.48
CA ALA A 366 -17.38 15.40 21.37
C ALA A 366 -18.13 16.49 20.59
N GLU A 367 -17.50 17.12 19.60
CA GLU A 367 -18.13 18.18 18.79
C GLU A 367 -19.28 17.64 17.92
N LYS A 368 -19.17 16.40 17.42
CA LYS A 368 -20.24 15.73 16.67
C LYS A 368 -21.38 15.29 17.58
N ALA A 369 -21.09 14.83 18.80
CA ALA A 369 -22.10 14.50 19.80
C ALA A 369 -22.84 15.77 20.25
N GLU A 370 -22.13 16.86 20.49
CA GLU A 370 -22.68 18.16 20.87
C GLU A 370 -23.55 18.75 19.75
N ARG A 371 -23.12 18.69 18.48
CA ARG A 371 -23.95 19.07 17.32
C ARG A 371 -25.17 18.18 17.12
N LEU A 372 -25.09 16.88 17.43
CA LEU A 372 -26.25 15.98 17.38
C LEU A 372 -27.24 16.30 18.50
N GLN A 373 -26.73 16.62 19.69
CA GLN A 373 -27.52 16.96 20.87
C GLN A 373 -28.24 18.29 20.67
N GLN A 374 -27.55 19.32 20.16
CA GLN A 374 -28.15 20.61 19.79
C GLN A 374 -29.23 20.46 18.69
N ARG A 375 -29.02 19.57 17.70
CA ARG A 375 -30.04 19.27 16.68
C ARG A 375 -31.23 18.50 17.24
N ALA A 376 -31.03 17.61 18.20
CA ALA A 376 -32.10 16.87 18.87
C ALA A 376 -32.95 17.81 19.76
N GLU A 377 -32.30 18.71 20.51
CA GLU A 377 -32.98 19.72 21.34
C GLU A 377 -33.75 20.73 20.48
N ALA A 378 -33.18 21.22 19.38
CA ALA A 378 -33.89 22.10 18.44
C ALA A 378 -35.12 21.41 17.82
N LYS A 379 -35.02 20.12 17.50
CA LYS A 379 -36.15 19.34 16.96
C LYS A 379 -37.23 19.08 18.02
N ALA A 380 -36.84 18.81 19.27
CA ALA A 380 -37.76 18.63 20.38
C ALA A 380 -38.52 19.93 20.71
N ASN A 381 -37.82 21.07 20.75
CA ASN A 381 -38.45 22.38 20.97
C ASN A 381 -39.41 22.75 19.83
N ARG A 382 -39.05 22.48 18.57
CA ARG A 382 -39.97 22.68 17.43
C ARG A 382 -41.21 21.80 17.52
N GLN A 383 -41.08 20.55 17.96
CA GLN A 383 -42.21 19.65 18.15
C GLN A 383 -43.13 20.07 19.32
N ALA A 384 -42.55 20.53 20.44
CA ALA A 384 -43.32 21.05 21.57
C ALA A 384 -44.13 22.30 21.18
N LEU A 385 -43.50 23.25 20.47
CA LEU A 385 -44.16 24.46 19.98
C LEU A 385 -45.31 24.16 19.01
N LEU A 386 -45.12 23.20 18.09
CA LEU A 386 -46.17 22.77 17.17
C LEU A 386 -47.32 22.06 17.89
N ALA A 387 -47.06 21.33 18.98
CA ALA A 387 -48.09 20.69 19.78
C ALA A 387 -48.93 21.71 20.57
N GLU A 388 -48.29 22.74 21.11
CA GLU A 388 -48.94 23.81 21.86
C GLU A 388 -49.82 24.68 20.95
N ARG A 389 -49.33 25.08 19.77
CA ARG A 389 -50.15 25.78 18.75
C ARG A 389 -51.37 24.96 18.35
N ARG A 390 -51.20 23.66 18.07
CA ARG A 390 -52.32 22.75 17.73
C ARG A 390 -53.35 22.65 18.84
N LYS A 391 -52.95 22.73 20.11
CA LYS A 391 -53.87 22.71 21.25
C LYS A 391 -54.72 23.98 21.26
N LEU A 392 -54.09 25.15 21.16
CA LEU A 392 -54.78 26.44 21.12
C LEU A 392 -55.73 26.55 19.92
N THR A 393 -55.29 26.15 18.72
CA THR A 393 -56.15 26.17 17.51
C THR A 393 -57.40 25.31 17.69
N ARG A 394 -57.29 24.12 18.32
CA ARG A 394 -58.44 23.26 18.58
C ARG A 394 -59.40 23.84 19.63
N GLU A 395 -58.89 24.58 20.60
CA GLU A 395 -59.72 25.26 21.60
C GLU A 395 -60.46 26.44 20.97
N ILE A 396 -59.79 27.20 20.10
CA ILE A 396 -60.38 28.25 19.27
C ILE A 396 -61.52 27.70 18.40
N GLU A 397 -61.27 26.62 17.64
CA GLU A 397 -62.29 26.00 16.77
C GLU A 397 -63.55 25.58 17.55
N LYS A 398 -63.39 25.13 18.80
CA LYS A 398 -64.52 24.79 19.67
C LYS A 398 -65.29 26.02 20.14
N LEU A 399 -64.58 27.10 20.48
CA LEU A 399 -65.20 28.37 20.85
C LEU A 399 -65.95 28.96 19.66
N ASP A 400 -65.39 28.92 18.45
CA ASP A 400 -66.08 29.37 17.23
C ASP A 400 -67.41 28.65 17.01
N GLN A 401 -67.42 27.32 17.15
CA GLN A 401 -68.64 26.53 17.04
C GLN A 401 -69.67 26.91 18.11
N ARG A 402 -69.23 27.17 19.35
CA ARG A 402 -70.10 27.53 20.46
C ARG A 402 -70.65 28.95 20.31
N LEU A 403 -69.83 29.91 19.90
CA LEU A 403 -70.22 31.28 19.57
C LEU A 403 -71.27 31.31 18.48
N ALA A 404 -71.03 30.57 17.37
CA ALA A 404 -72.00 30.49 16.28
C ALA A 404 -73.37 29.93 16.74
N GLN A 405 -73.37 28.94 17.65
CA GLN A 405 -74.61 28.38 18.22
C GLN A 405 -75.34 29.41 19.10
N CYS A 406 -74.62 30.08 20.00
CA CYS A 406 -75.22 31.05 20.92
C CYS A 406 -75.72 32.29 20.17
N GLN A 407 -74.96 32.79 19.20
CA GLN A 407 -75.37 33.90 18.33
C GLN A 407 -76.60 33.55 17.50
N ALA A 408 -76.69 32.33 16.94
CA ALA A 408 -77.87 31.88 16.22
C ALA A 408 -79.11 31.78 17.13
N ALA A 409 -78.95 31.26 18.36
CA ALA A 409 -80.03 31.18 19.34
C ALA A 409 -80.51 32.56 19.80
N LYS A 410 -79.59 33.49 20.07
CA LYS A 410 -79.91 34.89 20.41
C LYS A 410 -80.61 35.60 19.26
N ALA A 411 -80.12 35.47 18.03
CA ALA A 411 -80.76 36.04 16.85
C ALA A 411 -82.19 35.53 16.64
N ALA A 412 -82.45 34.25 16.94
CA ALA A 412 -83.80 33.69 16.88
C ALA A 412 -84.73 34.28 17.94
N LEU A 413 -84.25 34.54 19.16
CA LEU A 413 -85.01 35.22 20.21
C LEU A 413 -85.24 36.70 19.89
N ASP A 414 -84.22 37.41 19.39
CA ASP A 414 -84.34 38.80 18.98
C ASP A 414 -85.35 38.97 17.82
N ALA A 415 -85.38 38.04 16.88
CA ALA A 415 -86.37 38.01 15.81
C ALA A 415 -87.80 37.81 16.34
N GLN A 416 -87.97 37.01 17.40
CA GLN A 416 -89.26 36.86 18.08
C GLN A 416 -89.68 38.14 18.81
N PHE A 417 -88.73 38.84 19.46
CA PHE A 417 -89.01 40.12 20.13
C PHE A 417 -89.32 41.27 19.16
N ALA A 418 -88.84 41.18 17.92
CA ALA A 418 -89.11 42.16 16.88
C ALA A 418 -90.52 42.02 16.26
N ASP A 419 -91.23 40.92 16.53
CA ASP A 419 -92.60 40.69 16.07
C ASP A 419 -93.61 41.49 16.94
N PRO A 420 -94.40 42.41 16.36
CA PRO A 420 -95.38 43.20 17.10
C PRO A 420 -96.46 42.37 17.83
N GLU A 421 -96.76 41.15 17.38
CA GLU A 421 -97.77 40.28 18.01
C GLU A 421 -97.24 39.52 19.25
N PHE A 422 -95.93 39.49 19.46
CA PHE A 422 -95.30 38.76 20.57
C PHE A 422 -95.79 39.27 21.94
N TYR A 423 -95.82 40.58 22.14
CA TYR A 423 -96.28 41.19 23.39
C TYR A 423 -97.81 41.16 23.59
N ALA A 424 -98.57 40.81 22.54
CA ALA A 424 -100.02 40.68 22.61
C ALA A 424 -100.47 39.26 22.99
N THR A 425 -99.63 38.25 22.78
CA THR A 425 -99.99 36.82 22.87
C THR A 425 -99.26 36.04 23.96
N VAL A 426 -98.09 36.50 24.40
CA VAL A 426 -97.27 35.83 25.42
C VAL A 426 -97.56 36.39 26.81
N ASP A 427 -97.79 35.51 27.79
CA ASP A 427 -97.99 35.89 29.19
C ASP A 427 -96.74 36.57 29.76
N ARG A 428 -96.94 37.56 30.63
CA ARG A 428 -95.88 38.45 31.16
C ARG A 428 -94.73 37.66 31.78
N GLU A 429 -95.03 36.58 32.49
CA GLU A 429 -94.03 35.74 33.16
C GLU A 429 -93.13 34.97 32.17
N ASN A 430 -93.65 34.62 30.99
CA ASN A 430 -92.87 33.95 29.93
C ASN A 430 -92.07 34.95 29.09
N SER A 431 -92.60 36.15 28.84
CA SER A 431 -91.85 37.23 28.21
C SER A 431 -90.65 37.64 29.07
N GLU A 432 -90.82 37.79 30.39
CA GLU A 432 -89.73 38.09 31.32
C GLU A 432 -88.66 36.97 31.34
N LYS A 433 -89.05 35.69 31.23
CA LYS A 433 -88.10 34.56 31.11
C LYS A 433 -87.32 34.59 29.80
N LEU A 434 -87.98 34.80 28.66
CA LEU A 434 -87.31 34.83 27.36
C LEU A 434 -86.35 36.02 27.24
N HIS A 435 -86.72 37.20 27.75
CA HIS A 435 -85.79 38.34 27.82
C HIS A 435 -84.59 38.06 28.73
N LYS A 436 -84.81 37.35 29.85
CA LYS A 436 -83.73 36.92 30.73
C LYS A 436 -82.81 35.89 30.05
N ASP A 437 -83.37 34.95 29.30
CA ASP A 437 -82.60 33.96 28.53
C ASP A 437 -81.79 34.62 27.41
N ALA A 438 -82.35 35.62 26.72
CA ALA A 438 -81.63 36.41 25.73
C ALA A 438 -80.52 37.27 26.35
N ALA A 439 -80.73 37.82 27.54
CA ALA A 439 -79.70 38.52 28.31
C ALA A 439 -78.57 37.57 28.71
N ASN A 440 -78.90 36.39 29.27
CA ASN A 440 -77.91 35.38 29.63
C ASN A 440 -77.11 34.88 28.41
N LEU A 441 -77.76 34.70 27.26
CA LEU A 441 -77.08 34.36 26.00
C LEU A 441 -76.18 35.50 25.52
N GLY A 442 -76.56 36.75 25.74
CA GLY A 442 -75.71 37.91 25.50
C GLY A 442 -74.45 37.87 26.37
N ASP A 443 -74.61 37.66 27.67
CA ASP A 443 -73.49 37.54 28.61
C ASP A 443 -72.58 36.33 28.27
N GLU A 444 -73.15 35.18 27.90
CA GLU A 444 -72.39 33.99 27.46
C GLU A 444 -71.61 34.27 26.17
N ILE A 445 -72.18 35.01 25.21
CA ILE A 445 -71.47 35.41 23.99
C ILE A 445 -70.29 36.33 24.33
N ASP A 446 -70.50 37.36 25.14
CA ASP A 446 -69.45 38.31 25.51
C ASP A 446 -68.29 37.61 26.25
N GLU A 447 -68.59 36.67 27.16
CA GLU A 447 -67.58 35.85 27.84
C GLU A 447 -66.82 34.94 26.86
N LEU A 448 -67.52 34.31 25.92
CA LEU A 448 -66.90 33.46 24.91
C LEU A 448 -66.04 34.25 23.92
N GLU A 449 -66.46 35.45 23.53
CA GLU A 449 -65.70 36.35 22.63
C GLU A 449 -64.42 36.84 23.31
N LEU A 450 -64.51 37.23 24.59
CA LEU A 450 -63.33 37.61 25.37
C LEU A 450 -62.33 36.45 25.45
N ARG A 451 -62.82 35.24 25.75
CA ARG A 451 -61.96 34.05 25.83
C ARG A 451 -61.37 33.67 24.48
N TRP A 452 -62.13 33.83 23.41
CA TRP A 452 -61.69 33.59 22.04
C TRP A 452 -60.54 34.54 21.65
N LEU A 453 -60.65 35.81 22.03
CA LEU A 453 -59.63 36.83 21.80
C LEU A 453 -58.34 36.54 22.58
N GLU A 454 -58.46 36.16 23.87
CA GLU A 454 -57.31 35.74 24.70
C GLU A 454 -56.54 34.56 24.08
N LEU A 455 -57.26 33.56 23.55
CA LEU A 455 -56.62 32.40 22.92
C LEU A 455 -55.95 32.74 21.59
N HIS A 456 -56.50 33.67 20.82
CA HIS A 456 -55.86 34.19 19.61
C HIS A 456 -54.59 34.97 19.93
N GLU A 457 -54.63 35.87 20.92
CA GLU A 457 -53.43 36.59 21.38
C GLU A 457 -52.35 35.62 21.88
N ALA A 458 -52.73 34.57 22.62
CA ALA A 458 -51.80 33.53 23.05
C ALA A 458 -51.20 32.74 21.88
N LEU A 459 -51.98 32.50 20.81
CA LEU A 459 -51.50 31.80 19.61
C LEU A 459 -50.55 32.65 18.77
N ASP A 460 -50.77 33.97 18.72
CA ASP A 460 -49.95 34.95 18.01
C ASP A 460 -48.67 35.29 18.78
N ALA A 461 -48.70 35.24 20.12
CA ALA A 461 -47.52 35.38 20.95
C ALA A 461 -46.52 34.22 20.81
N LEU A 462 -46.96 33.06 20.28
CA LEU A 462 -46.07 31.93 19.99
C LEU A 462 -45.24 32.21 18.72
N PRO A 463 -43.90 32.05 18.77
CA PRO A 463 -43.04 32.36 17.63
C PRO A 463 -43.38 31.54 16.39
N SER A 464 -43.21 32.15 15.21
CA SER A 464 -43.48 31.48 13.92
C SER A 464 -42.52 30.30 13.71
N PRO A 465 -43.02 29.11 13.30
CA PRO A 465 -42.20 27.93 13.09
C PRO A 465 -41.56 27.94 11.70
N ASP A 466 -40.56 28.78 11.47
CA ASP A 466 -39.71 28.67 10.27
C ASP A 466 -38.85 27.38 10.30
#